data_AF-A0A5S9IPQ7-F1
#
_entry.id   AF-A0A5S9IPQ7-F1
#
_cell.length_a   1.000
_cell.length_b   1.000
_cell.length_c   1.000
_cell.angle_alpha   90.00
_cell.angle_beta   90.00
_cell.angle_gamma   90.00
#
_symmetry.space_group_name_H-M   'P 1'
#
loop_
_entity.id
_entity.type
_entity.pdbx_description
1 polymer ?
#
loop_
_entity_poly.entity_id
_entity_poly.type
_entity_poly.pdbx_seq_one_letter_code
_entity_poly.pdbx_strand_id
1 'polypeptide(L)'
;MFSTLPQSPMDFWKKLPLMGPNREYLEKLQNIHSSWTNFLQSNMEYNKLSQIFWENFAKDFPEYAKKSYENFDFKEFDPTKKMQEGLKFFDECWEKTMQSEEYAQKSGEVLNNLGEFRKQLMDLFTPVLNDSNIASQQQIYELTKQMDELRKRIENLEAQKS
;
A
#
# COMPACT_ATOMS: atom_id res chain seq x y z
N MET A 1 -44.51 9.27 -15.91
CA MET A 1 -43.88 10.49 -16.46
C MET A 1 -42.49 10.10 -16.94
N PHE A 2 -42.12 10.65 -18.09
CA PHE A 2 -41.13 10.13 -19.02
C PHE A 2 -39.72 9.97 -18.45
N SER A 3 -39.08 8.89 -18.92
CA SER A 3 -37.64 8.66 -18.87
C SER A 3 -36.87 9.90 -19.34
N THR A 4 -36.06 10.49 -18.47
CA THR A 4 -35.00 11.40 -18.90
C THR A 4 -33.86 10.55 -19.45
N LEU A 5 -34.06 9.96 -20.63
CA LEU A 5 -32.96 9.53 -21.47
C LEU A 5 -32.05 10.75 -21.72
N PRO A 6 -30.72 10.60 -21.65
CA PRO A 6 -29.81 11.70 -21.96
C PRO A 6 -30.12 12.20 -23.38
N GLN A 7 -30.45 13.49 -23.50
CA GLN A 7 -30.99 14.10 -24.73
C GLN A 7 -29.97 14.21 -25.87
N SER A 8 -28.70 13.87 -25.64
CA SER A 8 -27.70 13.76 -26.69
C SER A 8 -26.62 12.77 -26.30
N PRO A 9 -26.11 11.93 -27.23
CA PRO A 9 -24.86 11.20 -27.04
C PRO A 9 -23.73 12.12 -26.55
N MET A 10 -23.75 13.41 -26.94
CA MET A 10 -22.78 14.41 -26.51
C MET A 10 -22.84 14.75 -25.02
N ASP A 11 -23.96 14.54 -24.34
CA ASP A 11 -24.05 14.81 -22.90
C ASP A 11 -23.35 13.73 -22.07
N PHE A 12 -23.22 12.52 -22.62
CA PHE A 12 -22.32 11.49 -22.10
C PHE A 12 -20.85 11.87 -22.35
N TRP A 13 -20.52 12.38 -23.55
CA TRP A 13 -19.16 12.82 -23.88
C TRP A 13 -18.69 14.06 -23.10
N LYS A 14 -19.60 14.96 -22.71
CA LYS A 14 -19.30 16.10 -21.82
C LYS A 14 -19.09 15.71 -20.35
N LYS A 15 -19.58 14.52 -19.95
CA LYS A 15 -19.34 13.93 -18.62
C LYS A 15 -18.08 13.06 -18.61
N LEU A 16 -17.61 12.62 -19.78
CA LEU A 16 -16.31 12.00 -19.90
C LEU A 16 -15.22 13.06 -19.61
N PRO A 17 -14.22 12.75 -18.79
CA PRO A 17 -13.19 13.72 -18.36
C PRO A 17 -12.36 14.35 -19.50
N LEU A 18 -12.56 13.89 -20.75
CA LEU A 18 -11.85 14.37 -21.93
C LEU A 18 -12.48 15.58 -22.62
N MET A 19 -13.76 15.93 -22.40
CA MET A 19 -14.41 17.01 -23.16
C MET A 19 -15.26 17.98 -22.29
N GLY A 20 -14.55 18.71 -21.41
CA GLY A 20 -14.95 19.90 -20.62
C GLY A 20 -15.05 19.63 -19.11
N PRO A 21 -14.81 20.56 -18.13
CA PRO A 21 -14.08 21.83 -18.11
C PRO A 21 -12.56 21.59 -17.92
N ASN A 22 -11.79 21.91 -18.96
CA ASN A 22 -10.45 21.35 -19.21
C ASN A 22 -9.37 21.72 -18.17
N ARG A 23 -9.42 22.92 -17.58
CA ARG A 23 -8.28 23.44 -16.80
C ARG A 23 -8.13 22.79 -15.42
N GLU A 24 -9.19 22.73 -14.62
CA GLU A 24 -9.14 22.15 -13.27
C GLU A 24 -8.81 20.65 -13.32
N TYR A 25 -9.35 19.94 -14.31
CA TYR A 25 -9.05 18.52 -14.52
C TYR A 25 -7.59 18.31 -14.96
N LEU A 26 -7.07 19.13 -15.89
CA LEU A 26 -5.66 19.09 -16.27
C LEU A 26 -4.74 19.43 -15.09
N GLU A 27 -5.10 20.43 -14.27
CA GLU A 27 -4.36 20.76 -13.04
C GLU A 27 -4.36 19.58 -12.06
N LYS A 28 -5.49 18.89 -11.87
CA LYS A 28 -5.57 17.66 -11.05
C LYS A 28 -4.68 16.54 -11.61
N LEU A 29 -4.73 16.27 -12.92
CA LEU A 29 -3.85 15.28 -13.55
C LEU A 29 -2.37 15.65 -13.42
N GLN A 30 -2.03 16.93 -13.56
CA GLN A 30 -0.67 17.42 -13.39
C GLN A 30 -0.19 17.26 -11.94
N ASN A 31 -1.06 17.51 -10.96
CA ASN A 31 -0.75 17.28 -9.54
C ASN A 31 -0.53 15.79 -9.25
N ILE A 32 -1.39 14.91 -9.80
CA ILE A 32 -1.23 13.45 -9.67
C ILE A 32 0.07 12.98 -10.32
N HIS A 33 0.41 13.50 -11.49
CA HIS A 33 1.68 13.19 -12.14
C HIS A 33 2.88 13.66 -11.31
N SER A 34 2.79 14.85 -10.71
CA SER A 34 3.82 15.40 -9.83
C SER A 34 4.00 14.54 -8.58
N SER A 35 2.93 14.19 -7.87
CA SER A 35 2.99 13.34 -6.68
C SER A 35 3.49 11.93 -6.99
N TRP A 36 3.10 11.36 -8.14
CA TRP A 36 3.66 10.11 -8.64
C TRP A 36 5.16 10.19 -8.88
N THR A 37 5.63 11.25 -9.54
CA THR A 37 7.06 11.46 -9.82
C THR A 37 7.85 11.65 -8.52
N ASN A 38 7.30 12.39 -7.56
CA ASN A 38 7.91 12.56 -6.23
C ASN A 38 8.00 11.24 -5.48
N PHE A 39 6.94 10.41 -5.51
CA PHE A 39 6.97 9.07 -4.95
C PHE A 39 8.04 8.20 -5.61
N LEU A 40 8.13 8.21 -6.95
CA LEU A 40 9.16 7.47 -7.67
C LEU A 40 10.57 7.91 -7.28
N GLN A 41 10.81 9.22 -7.19
CA GLN A 41 12.10 9.77 -6.79
C GLN A 41 12.45 9.33 -5.37
N SER A 42 11.54 9.52 -4.40
CA SER A 42 11.77 9.08 -3.02
C SER A 42 11.99 7.57 -2.92
N ASN A 43 11.27 6.78 -3.71
CA ASN A 43 11.45 5.34 -3.74
C ASN A 43 12.82 4.96 -4.33
N MET A 44 13.30 5.65 -5.37
CA MET A 44 14.66 5.44 -5.88
C MET A 44 15.71 5.78 -4.83
N GLU A 45 15.57 6.90 -4.13
CA GLU A 45 16.48 7.28 -3.04
C GLU A 45 16.43 6.28 -1.87
N TYR A 46 15.24 5.84 -1.46
CA TYR A 46 15.08 4.79 -0.45
C TYR A 46 15.74 3.48 -0.87
N ASN A 47 15.62 3.08 -2.14
CA ASN A 47 16.26 1.85 -2.62
C ASN A 47 17.79 1.93 -2.60
N LYS A 48 18.40 3.13 -2.66
CA LYS A 48 19.85 3.27 -2.45
C LYS A 48 20.29 2.84 -1.05
N LEU A 49 19.39 2.87 -0.06
CA LEU A 49 19.68 2.37 1.29
C LEU A 49 19.91 0.85 1.33
N SER A 50 19.52 0.11 0.29
CA SER A 50 19.95 -1.28 0.13
C SER A 50 21.48 -1.42 0.10
N GLN A 51 22.20 -0.36 -0.31
CA GLN A 51 23.66 -0.34 -0.26
C GLN A 51 24.18 -0.44 1.18
N ILE A 52 23.53 0.24 2.14
CA ILE A 52 23.90 0.16 3.57
C ILE A 52 23.71 -1.28 4.09
N PHE A 53 22.62 -1.94 3.67
CA PHE A 53 22.42 -3.36 3.96
C PHE A 53 23.56 -4.22 3.41
N TRP A 54 23.94 -4.03 2.14
CA TRP A 54 25.02 -4.80 1.52
C TRP A 54 26.39 -4.52 2.12
N GLU A 55 26.65 -3.29 2.58
CA GLU A 55 27.87 -2.94 3.30
C GLU A 55 27.94 -3.64 4.66
N ASN A 56 26.84 -3.64 5.43
CA ASN A 56 26.74 -4.38 6.69
C ASN A 56 26.90 -5.89 6.47
N PHE A 57 26.23 -6.44 5.46
CA PHE A 57 26.35 -7.83 5.07
C PHE A 57 27.80 -8.18 4.72
N ALA A 58 28.44 -7.42 3.82
CA ALA A 58 29.81 -7.69 3.37
C ALA A 58 30.83 -7.61 4.51
N LYS A 59 30.60 -6.73 5.49
CA LYS A 59 31.43 -6.59 6.68
C LYS A 59 31.34 -7.79 7.62
N ASP A 60 30.13 -8.26 7.91
CA ASP A 60 29.90 -9.27 8.95
C ASP A 60 29.86 -10.71 8.38
N PHE A 61 29.62 -10.86 7.08
CA PHE A 61 29.52 -12.15 6.41
C PHE A 61 30.78 -13.03 6.53
N PRO A 62 32.03 -12.51 6.44
CA PRO A 62 33.21 -13.35 6.62
C PRO A 62 33.28 -14.04 7.98
N GLU A 63 32.89 -13.34 9.05
CA GLU A 63 32.86 -13.90 10.39
C GLU A 63 31.71 -14.90 10.56
N TYR A 64 30.52 -14.57 10.05
CA TYR A 64 29.38 -15.49 10.01
C TYR A 64 29.72 -16.78 9.25
N ALA A 65 30.30 -16.66 8.05
CA ALA A 65 30.69 -17.79 7.22
C ALA A 65 31.71 -18.66 7.97
N LYS A 66 32.73 -18.05 8.57
CA LYS A 66 33.72 -18.78 9.36
C LYS A 66 33.04 -19.58 10.47
N LYS A 67 32.23 -18.95 11.31
CA LYS A 67 31.51 -19.62 12.42
C LYS A 67 30.54 -20.69 11.94
N SER A 68 29.84 -20.45 10.83
CA SER A 68 28.83 -21.37 10.30
C SER A 68 29.44 -22.64 9.70
N TYR A 69 30.69 -22.56 9.21
CA TYR A 69 31.41 -23.68 8.58
C TYR A 69 32.55 -24.27 9.42
N GLU A 70 32.97 -23.65 10.53
CA GLU A 70 34.15 -24.06 11.32
C GLU A 70 34.06 -25.51 11.85
N ASN A 71 32.85 -26.05 12.01
CA ASN A 71 32.59 -27.42 12.46
C ASN A 71 31.47 -28.10 11.64
N PHE A 72 31.40 -27.83 10.33
CA PHE A 72 30.34 -28.38 9.50
C PHE A 72 30.48 -29.91 9.33
N ASP A 73 29.58 -30.67 9.96
CA ASP A 73 29.45 -32.12 9.74
C ASP A 73 28.27 -32.41 8.79
N PHE A 74 28.59 -33.00 7.63
CA PHE A 74 27.59 -33.44 6.66
C PHE A 74 26.61 -34.49 7.20
N LYS A 75 27.00 -35.26 8.22
CA LYS A 75 26.15 -36.30 8.82
C LYS A 75 25.08 -35.72 9.75
N GLU A 76 25.32 -34.54 10.33
CA GLU A 76 24.37 -33.83 11.21
C GLU A 76 23.71 -32.63 10.50
N PHE A 77 23.90 -32.52 9.18
CA PHE A 77 23.38 -31.41 8.39
C PHE A 77 21.85 -31.41 8.32
N ASP A 78 21.24 -30.40 8.95
CA ASP A 78 19.82 -30.07 8.84
C ASP A 78 19.67 -28.81 7.96
N PRO A 79 19.15 -28.94 6.73
CA PRO A 79 18.98 -27.81 5.81
C PRO A 79 18.05 -26.73 6.36
N THR A 80 17.02 -27.12 7.12
CA THR A 80 16.05 -26.18 7.67
C THR A 80 16.68 -25.33 8.76
N LYS A 81 17.45 -25.95 9.68
CA LYS A 81 18.19 -25.20 10.70
C LYS A 81 19.23 -24.27 10.08
N LYS A 82 19.97 -24.73 9.07
CA LYS A 82 20.96 -23.89 8.38
C LYS A 82 20.34 -22.72 7.62
N MET A 83 19.18 -22.92 7.02
CA MET A 83 18.42 -21.83 6.43
C MET A 83 17.96 -20.82 7.49
N GLN A 84 17.46 -21.29 8.65
CA GLN A 84 17.04 -20.41 9.75
C GLN A 84 18.21 -19.60 10.35
N GLU A 85 19.39 -20.20 10.52
CA GLU A 85 20.61 -19.50 10.94
C GLU A 85 21.00 -18.41 9.93
N GLY A 86 20.93 -18.72 8.63
CA GLY A 86 21.12 -17.75 7.57
C GLY A 86 20.13 -16.60 7.65
N LEU A 87 18.83 -16.90 7.77
CA LEU A 87 17.79 -15.87 7.90
C LEU A 87 18.01 -14.97 9.11
N LYS A 88 18.41 -15.52 10.27
CA LYS A 88 18.74 -14.71 11.45
C LYS A 88 19.88 -13.73 11.18
N PHE A 89 20.93 -14.17 10.49
CA PHE A 89 22.02 -13.28 10.09
C PHE A 89 21.54 -12.17 9.14
N PHE A 90 20.68 -12.52 8.18
CA PHE A 90 20.04 -11.53 7.30
C PHE A 90 19.21 -10.51 8.10
N ASP A 91 18.44 -10.97 9.10
CA ASP A 91 17.64 -10.12 9.98
C ASP A 91 18.52 -9.16 10.79
N GLU A 92 19.65 -9.63 11.34
CA GLU A 92 20.62 -8.79 12.06
C GLU A 92 21.24 -7.70 11.17
N CYS A 93 21.57 -8.03 9.91
CA CYS A 93 22.04 -7.04 8.94
C CYS A 93 20.94 -6.02 8.61
N TRP A 94 19.70 -6.47 8.46
CA TRP A 94 18.55 -5.60 8.22
C TRP A 94 18.27 -4.67 9.39
N GLU A 95 18.34 -5.18 10.61
CA GLU A 95 18.12 -4.40 11.83
C GLU A 95 19.09 -3.22 11.91
N LYS A 96 20.38 -3.44 11.62
CA LYS A 96 21.39 -2.38 11.58
C LYS A 96 21.07 -1.32 10.53
N THR A 97 20.57 -1.72 9.36
CA THR A 97 20.15 -0.79 8.31
C THR A 97 18.92 0.02 8.73
N MET A 98 17.92 -0.63 9.33
CA MET A 98 16.66 0.01 9.75
C MET A 98 16.83 0.98 10.92
N GLN A 99 17.81 0.75 11.80
CA GLN A 99 18.12 1.63 12.93
C GLN A 99 18.79 2.95 12.50
N SER A 100 19.21 3.08 11.25
CA SER A 100 19.82 4.33 10.77
C SER A 100 18.77 5.45 10.68
N GLU A 101 19.16 6.66 11.09
CA GLU A 101 18.30 7.84 10.97
C GLU A 101 17.91 8.10 9.51
N GLU A 102 18.84 7.87 8.58
CA GLU A 102 18.62 8.00 7.15
C GLU A 102 17.51 7.06 6.65
N TYR A 103 17.48 5.82 7.14
CA TYR A 103 16.40 4.87 6.82
C TYR A 103 15.04 5.34 7.32
N ALA A 104 14.96 5.80 8.57
CA ALA A 104 13.72 6.32 9.14
C ALA A 104 13.20 7.54 8.34
N GLN A 105 14.10 8.44 7.94
CA GLN A 105 13.74 9.62 7.14
C GLN A 105 13.25 9.24 5.75
N LYS A 106 14.03 8.43 4.99
CA LYS A 106 13.68 8.06 3.61
C LYS A 106 12.45 7.16 3.53
N SER A 107 12.28 6.24 4.48
CA SER A 107 11.06 5.42 4.55
C SER A 107 9.82 6.27 4.83
N GLY A 108 9.94 7.26 5.73
CA GLY A 108 8.90 8.25 5.97
C GLY A 108 8.58 9.08 4.72
N GLU A 109 9.58 9.57 3.99
CA GLU A 109 9.41 10.30 2.73
C GLU A 109 8.62 9.48 1.69
N VAL A 110 8.98 8.19 1.52
CA VAL A 110 8.28 7.29 0.60
C VAL A 110 6.82 7.10 1.00
N LEU A 111 6.55 6.83 2.28
CA LEU A 111 5.19 6.61 2.76
C LEU A 111 4.32 7.85 2.63
N ASN A 112 4.88 9.04 2.91
CA ASN A 112 4.18 10.31 2.76
C ASN A 112 3.85 10.59 1.29
N ASN A 113 4.82 10.45 0.39
CA ASN A 113 4.61 10.71 -1.04
C ASN A 113 3.65 9.69 -1.67
N LEU A 114 3.71 8.42 -1.25
CA LEU A 114 2.73 7.40 -1.66
C LEU A 114 1.33 7.74 -1.14
N GLY A 115 1.22 8.18 0.11
CA GLY A 115 -0.04 8.61 0.72
C GLY A 115 -0.66 9.79 -0.04
N GLU A 116 0.14 10.79 -0.38
CA GLU A 116 -0.29 11.94 -1.16
C GLU A 116 -0.75 11.55 -2.58
N PHE A 117 0.04 10.74 -3.29
CA PHE A 117 -0.35 10.21 -4.60
C PHE A 117 -1.68 9.44 -4.54
N ARG A 118 -1.83 8.53 -3.57
CA ARG A 118 -3.07 7.77 -3.37
C ARG A 118 -4.26 8.68 -3.08
N LYS A 119 -4.08 9.70 -2.24
CA LYS A 119 -5.12 10.67 -1.92
C LYS A 119 -5.58 11.40 -3.18
N GLN A 120 -4.65 11.96 -3.95
CA GLN A 120 -4.98 12.70 -5.18
C GLN A 120 -5.65 11.80 -6.23
N LEU A 121 -5.21 10.54 -6.34
CA LEU A 121 -5.84 9.56 -7.21
C LEU A 121 -7.27 9.23 -6.76
N MET A 122 -7.50 9.04 -5.46
CA MET A 122 -8.84 8.83 -4.91
C MET A 122 -9.73 10.06 -5.09
N ASP A 123 -9.21 11.28 -4.93
CA ASP A 123 -9.97 12.52 -5.16
C ASP A 123 -10.44 12.62 -6.62
N LEU A 124 -9.64 12.13 -7.57
CA LEU A 124 -10.01 12.06 -8.99
C LEU A 124 -11.13 11.03 -9.26
N PHE A 125 -11.03 9.86 -8.62
CA PHE A 125 -11.96 8.75 -8.87
C PHE A 125 -13.23 8.80 -8.03
N THR A 126 -13.25 9.52 -6.90
CA THR A 126 -14.39 9.59 -5.99
C THR A 126 -15.70 10.03 -6.69
N PRO A 127 -15.71 11.06 -7.56
CA PRO A 127 -16.92 11.41 -8.30
C PRO A 127 -17.41 10.29 -9.21
N VAL A 128 -16.49 9.61 -9.91
CA VAL A 128 -16.80 8.47 -10.79
C VAL A 128 -17.31 7.27 -10.00
N LEU A 129 -16.71 7.00 -8.83
CA LEU A 129 -17.12 5.93 -7.94
C LEU A 129 -18.49 6.20 -7.32
N ASN A 130 -18.76 7.44 -6.91
CA ASN A 130 -20.06 7.86 -6.38
C ASN A 130 -21.17 7.81 -7.44
N ASP A 131 -20.83 8.09 -8.70
CA ASP A 131 -21.76 7.99 -9.84
C ASP A 131 -21.90 6.55 -10.36
N SER A 132 -21.01 5.65 -9.96
CA SER A 132 -21.07 4.23 -10.26
C SER A 132 -21.81 3.48 -9.15
N ASN A 133 -22.56 2.42 -9.48
CA ASN A 133 -23.14 1.51 -8.48
C ASN A 133 -22.08 0.64 -7.75
N ILE A 134 -20.82 1.07 -7.72
CA ILE A 134 -19.72 0.34 -7.07
C ILE A 134 -19.59 0.88 -5.66
N ALA A 135 -20.05 0.10 -4.68
CA ALA A 135 -19.93 0.45 -3.27
C ALA A 135 -18.44 0.56 -2.88
N SER A 136 -18.07 1.68 -2.25
CA SER A 136 -16.73 1.84 -1.69
C SER A 136 -16.50 0.86 -0.52
N GLN A 137 -15.25 0.51 -0.23
CA GLN A 137 -14.94 -0.36 0.93
C GLN A 137 -15.50 0.18 2.25
N GLN A 138 -15.56 1.50 2.39
CA GLN A 138 -16.12 2.14 3.57
C GLN A 138 -17.64 2.00 3.64
N GLN A 139 -18.34 2.15 2.52
CA GLN A 139 -19.78 1.88 2.44
C GLN A 139 -20.08 0.40 2.72
N ILE A 140 -19.25 -0.53 2.22
CA ILE A 140 -19.37 -1.96 2.52
C ILE A 140 -19.19 -2.21 4.02
N TYR A 141 -18.20 -1.57 4.65
CA TYR A 141 -17.96 -1.68 6.09
C TYR A 141 -19.12 -1.13 6.93
N GLU A 142 -19.64 0.05 6.58
CA GLU A 142 -20.79 0.65 7.26
C GLU A 142 -22.06 -0.20 7.12
N LEU A 143 -22.32 -0.74 5.92
CA LEU A 143 -23.43 -1.68 5.68
C LEU A 143 -23.27 -2.97 6.51
N THR A 144 -22.06 -3.52 6.59
CA THR A 144 -21.77 -4.72 7.38
C THR A 144 -22.04 -4.45 8.87
N LYS A 145 -21.60 -3.31 9.38
CA LYS A 145 -21.86 -2.90 10.76
C LYS A 145 -23.36 -2.75 11.05
N GLN A 146 -24.11 -2.11 10.14
CA GLN A 146 -25.55 -1.96 10.27
C GLN A 146 -26.27 -3.32 10.25
N MET A 147 -25.84 -4.24 9.40
CA MET A 147 -26.38 -5.61 9.37
C MET A 147 -26.17 -6.34 10.70
N ASP A 148 -24.99 -6.21 11.31
CA ASP A 148 -24.70 -6.84 12.61
C ASP A 148 -25.53 -6.23 13.75
N GLU A 149 -25.72 -4.91 13.75
CA GLU A 149 -26.59 -4.23 14.73
C GLU A 149 -28.06 -4.66 14.57
N LEU A 150 -28.53 -4.82 13.34
CA LEU A 150 -29.88 -5.31 13.05
C LEU A 150 -30.05 -6.77 13.49
N ARG A 151 -29.07 -7.63 13.23
CA ARG A 151 -29.08 -9.04 13.69
C ARG A 151 -29.22 -9.12 15.20
N LYS A 152 -28.39 -8.39 15.95
CA LYS A 152 -28.47 -8.35 17.42
C LYS A 152 -29.82 -7.83 17.92
N ARG A 153 -30.41 -6.86 17.22
CA ARG A 153 -31.75 -6.36 17.54
C ARG A 153 -32.83 -7.42 17.35
N ILE A 154 -32.77 -8.17 16.25
CA ILE A 154 -33.70 -9.27 15.96
C ILE A 154 -33.59 -10.35 17.03
N GLU A 155 -32.37 -10.81 17.34
CA GLU A 155 -32.12 -11.82 18.37
C GLU A 155 -32.68 -11.39 19.75
N ASN A 156 -32.46 -10.13 20.14
CA ASN A 156 -33.01 -9.61 21.40
C ASN A 156 -34.53 -9.53 21.41
N LEU A 157 -35.16 -9.17 20.28
CA LEU A 157 -36.61 -9.11 20.15
C LEU A 157 -37.24 -10.51 20.13
N GLU A 158 -36.56 -11.49 19.54
CA GLU A 158 -36.98 -12.90 19.56
C GLU A 158 -36.85 -13.49 20.97
N ALA A 159 -35.77 -13.17 21.69
CA ALA A 159 -35.56 -13.59 23.08
C ALA A 159 -36.57 -12.96 24.05
N GLN A 160 -37.08 -11.76 23.78
CA GLN A 160 -38.14 -11.12 24.57
C GLN A 160 -39.55 -11.66 24.27
N LYS A 161 -39.72 -12.42 23.19
CA LYS A 161 -40.99 -13.03 22.78
C LYS A 161 -41.17 -14.48 23.24
N SER A 162 -40.11 -15.13 23.72
CA SER A 162 -40.15 -16.42 24.44
C SER A 162 -40.30 -16.20 25.94
#